data_AF-A0A382X3X4-F1
#
_entry.id   AF-A0A382X3X4-F1
#
_cell.length_a   1.000
_cell.length_b   1.000
_cell.length_c   1.000
_cell.angle_alpha   90.00
_cell.angle_beta   90.00
_cell.angle_gamma   90.00
#
_symmetry.space_group_name_H-M   'P 1'
#
loop_
_entity.id
_entity.type
_entity.pdbx_description
1 polymer ?
#
loop_
_entity_poly.entity_id
_entity_poly.type
_entity_poly.pdbx_seq_one_letter_code
_entity_poly.pdbx_strand_id
1 'polypeptide(L)'
;LPGSHKRDVLPSESDLNSNDILELRVKPGTAVLFDRRIWHRRGVNHSDITRKVLFFGYSYRWLRGLDYNVLPEKILAKCDPIRRQLLGDGVDIKGWWQPTDADVPLRTWIQENRGDELPIWGNT
;
A
#
# COMPACT_ATOMS: atom_id res chain seq x y z
N LEU A 1 -15.42 5.26 -4.16
CA LEU A 1 -16.06 5.16 -5.48
C LEU A 1 -15.24 4.22 -6.38
N PRO A 2 -15.69 2.97 -6.62
CA PRO A 2 -15.02 2.03 -7.51
C PRO A 2 -14.75 2.65 -8.90
N GLY A 3 -13.63 2.27 -9.53
CA GLY A 3 -13.24 2.77 -10.86
C GLY A 3 -12.75 4.23 -10.93
N SER A 4 -12.93 5.02 -9.87
CA SER A 4 -12.65 6.45 -9.89
C SER A 4 -11.16 6.84 -9.96
N HIS A 5 -10.24 5.88 -9.76
CA HIS A 5 -8.80 6.04 -10.01
C HIS A 5 -8.44 6.28 -11.49
N LYS A 6 -9.40 6.10 -12.41
CA LYS A 6 -9.25 6.37 -13.85
C LYS A 6 -9.70 7.79 -14.23
N ARG A 7 -10.08 8.62 -13.25
CA ARG A 7 -10.61 9.97 -13.45
C ARG A 7 -9.69 10.99 -12.79
N ASP A 8 -9.46 12.11 -13.46
CA ASP A 8 -8.66 13.24 -12.94
C ASP A 8 -9.52 14.39 -12.40
N VAL A 9 -10.83 14.18 -12.31
CA VAL A 9 -11.81 15.14 -11.78
C VAL A 9 -12.38 14.67 -10.45
N LEU A 10 -12.62 15.63 -9.56
CA LEU A 10 -13.31 15.38 -8.29
C LEU A 10 -14.72 14.83 -8.58
N PRO A 11 -15.19 13.81 -7.84
CA PRO A 11 -16.57 13.32 -7.94
C PRO A 11 -17.56 14.46 -7.68
N SER A 12 -18.58 14.56 -8.53
CA SER A 12 -19.65 15.55 -8.35
C SER A 12 -20.59 15.15 -7.21
N GLU A 13 -21.47 16.06 -6.77
CA GLU A 13 -22.50 15.71 -5.78
C GLU A 13 -23.42 14.58 -6.25
N SER A 14 -23.63 14.42 -7.56
CA SER A 14 -24.40 13.29 -8.10
C SER A 14 -23.66 11.96 -7.92
N ASP A 15 -22.33 11.93 -8.10
CA ASP A 15 -21.52 10.75 -7.78
C ASP A 15 -21.57 10.41 -6.28
N LEU A 16 -21.71 11.43 -5.41
CA LEU A 16 -21.81 11.25 -3.95
C LEU A 16 -23.16 10.71 -3.48
N ASN A 17 -24.18 10.76 -4.35
CA ASN A 17 -25.52 10.24 -4.07
C ASN A 17 -25.86 9.03 -4.97
N SER A 18 -24.89 8.53 -5.75
CA SER A 18 -25.13 7.40 -6.64
C SER A 18 -25.05 6.07 -5.89
N ASN A 19 -25.73 5.06 -6.44
CA ASN A 19 -25.64 3.67 -5.97
C ASN A 19 -24.26 3.05 -6.21
N ASP A 20 -23.34 3.75 -6.86
CA ASP A 20 -21.97 3.29 -7.12
C ASP A 20 -21.06 3.45 -5.90
N ILE A 21 -21.53 4.11 -4.83
CA ILE A 21 -20.78 4.19 -3.58
C ILE A 21 -20.79 2.83 -2.90
N LEU A 22 -19.62 2.21 -2.90
CA LEU A 22 -19.36 1.01 -2.11
C LEU A 22 -18.98 1.37 -0.67
N GLU A 23 -19.87 1.07 0.27
CA GLU A 23 -19.53 1.10 1.69
C GLU A 23 -18.78 -0.16 2.12
N LEU A 24 -17.57 0.02 2.66
CA LEU A 24 -16.77 -1.09 3.15
C LEU A 24 -17.29 -1.59 4.51
N ARG A 25 -18.14 -2.62 4.47
CA ARG A 25 -18.70 -3.32 5.63
C ARG A 25 -18.06 -4.71 5.75
N VAL A 26 -16.84 -4.75 6.28
CA VAL A 26 -16.03 -5.97 6.36
C VAL A 26 -15.88 -6.44 7.80
N LYS A 27 -15.62 -7.75 7.99
CA LYS A 27 -15.39 -8.34 9.31
C LYS A 27 -14.01 -7.93 9.86
N PRO A 28 -13.81 -7.93 11.19
CA PRO A 28 -12.48 -7.83 11.77
C PRO A 28 -11.52 -8.86 11.16
N GLY A 29 -10.31 -8.43 10.82
CA GLY A 29 -9.30 -9.27 10.16
C GLY A 29 -9.36 -9.28 8.63
N THR A 30 -10.40 -8.71 8.01
CA THR A 30 -10.41 -8.55 6.55
C THR A 30 -9.42 -7.47 6.09
N ALA A 31 -8.56 -7.82 5.12
CA ALA A 31 -7.73 -6.86 4.41
C ALA A 31 -8.48 -6.32 3.18
N VAL A 32 -8.45 -5.00 2.99
CA VAL A 32 -8.98 -4.34 1.79
C VAL A 32 -7.81 -3.69 1.06
N LEU A 33 -7.58 -4.10 -0.18
CA LEU A 33 -6.56 -3.54 -1.06
C LEU A 33 -7.26 -2.62 -2.06
N PHE A 34 -6.75 -1.40 -2.21
CA PHE A 34 -7.26 -0.44 -3.19
C PHE A 34 -6.14 0.48 -3.66
N ASP A 35 -6.26 0.96 -4.90
CA ASP A 35 -5.36 1.97 -5.44
C ASP A 35 -5.56 3.31 -4.72
N ARG A 36 -4.47 3.95 -4.29
CA ARG A 36 -4.52 5.22 -3.54
C ARG A 36 -5.24 6.34 -4.30
N ARG A 37 -5.32 6.28 -5.63
CA ARG A 37 -6.02 7.24 -6.50
C ARG A 37 -7.53 7.08 -6.51
N ILE A 38 -8.07 5.99 -5.94
CA ILE A 38 -9.52 5.86 -5.79
C ILE A 38 -10.01 6.97 -4.88
N TRP A 39 -11.04 7.69 -5.31
CA TRP A 39 -11.77 8.61 -4.44
C TRP A 39 -12.48 7.84 -3.33
N HIS A 40 -12.15 8.15 -2.09
CA HIS A 40 -12.68 7.52 -0.90
C HIS A 40 -12.80 8.53 0.24
N ARG A 41 -13.69 8.26 1.18
CA ARG A 41 -13.85 9.05 2.41
C ARG A 41 -14.22 8.16 3.58
N ARG A 42 -13.93 8.62 4.79
CA ARG A 42 -14.44 7.99 6.01
C ARG A 42 -15.95 8.19 6.08
N GLY A 43 -16.69 7.11 6.34
CA GLY A 43 -18.11 7.19 6.69
C GLY A 43 -18.33 7.67 8.14
N VAL A 44 -19.54 8.09 8.46
CA VAL A 44 -19.95 8.41 9.83
C VAL A 44 -20.21 7.10 10.57
N ASN A 45 -19.65 6.93 11.77
CA ASN A 45 -19.96 5.78 12.63
C ASN A 45 -21.18 6.12 13.49
N HIS A 46 -22.32 5.51 13.18
CA HIS A 46 -23.57 5.68 13.92
C HIS A 46 -23.77 4.64 15.04
N SER A 47 -22.79 3.75 15.25
CA SER A 47 -22.83 2.75 16.33
C SER A 47 -22.12 3.24 17.60
N ASP A 48 -22.38 2.55 18.70
CA ASP A 48 -21.68 2.67 19.98
C ASP A 48 -20.34 1.92 20.03
N ILE A 49 -19.97 1.21 18.96
CA ILE A 49 -18.75 0.41 18.88
C ILE A 49 -17.64 1.22 18.18
N THR A 50 -16.45 1.25 18.79
CA THR A 50 -15.27 1.87 18.16
C THR A 50 -14.77 1.04 16.99
N ARG A 51 -14.73 1.64 15.79
CA ARG A 51 -14.13 1.03 14.59
C ARG A 51 -12.66 1.41 14.46
N LYS A 52 -11.77 0.42 14.52
CA LYS A 52 -10.31 0.58 14.33
C LYS A 52 -9.89 0.04 12.96
N VAL A 53 -8.87 0.66 12.37
CA VAL A 53 -8.26 0.25 11.10
C VAL A 53 -6.76 0.49 11.18
N LEU A 54 -5.99 -0.40 10.54
CA LEU A 54 -4.55 -0.21 10.31
C LEU A 54 -4.38 0.12 8.83
N PHE A 55 -3.73 1.23 8.53
CA PHE A 55 -3.40 1.62 7.16
C PHE A 55 -1.96 1.23 6.84
N PHE A 56 -1.79 0.49 5.75
CA PHE A 56 -0.48 0.16 5.19
C PHE A 56 -0.40 0.78 3.79
N GLY A 57 0.46 1.78 3.64
CA GLY A 57 0.74 2.41 2.37
C GLY A 57 1.97 1.81 1.72
N TYR A 58 1.83 1.34 0.48
CA TYR A 58 2.95 0.89 -0.35
C TYR A 58 3.18 1.92 -1.46
N SER A 59 4.45 2.23 -1.71
CA SER A 59 4.86 3.15 -2.76
C SER A 59 6.08 2.61 -3.48
N TYR A 60 6.41 3.21 -4.62
CA TYR A 60 7.67 2.93 -5.28
C TYR A 60 8.85 3.21 -4.34
N ARG A 61 9.91 2.41 -4.48
CA ARG A 61 11.12 2.46 -3.64
C ARG A 61 11.76 3.86 -3.59
N TRP A 62 11.63 4.65 -4.66
CA TRP A 62 12.16 6.02 -4.72
C TRP A 62 11.33 7.06 -3.94
N LEU A 63 10.17 6.69 -3.41
CA LEU A 63 9.38 7.53 -2.52
C LEU A 63 9.68 7.14 -1.06
N ARG A 64 10.07 8.11 -0.24
CA ARG A 64 10.29 7.91 1.20
C ARG A 64 8.98 7.95 1.98
N GLY A 65 8.93 7.21 3.08
CA GLY A 65 7.80 7.20 4.00
C GLY A 65 7.60 8.57 4.66
N LEU A 66 6.34 8.96 4.89
CA LEU A 66 6.01 10.22 5.56
C LEU A 66 6.24 10.17 7.07
N ASP A 67 5.98 9.02 7.69
CA ASP A 67 6.00 8.90 9.16
C ASP A 67 7.41 8.69 9.71
N TYR A 68 8.16 7.75 9.14
CA TYR A 68 9.51 7.40 9.57
C TYR A 68 10.46 7.38 8.38
N ASN A 69 11.42 8.28 8.38
CA ASN A 69 12.53 8.25 7.42
C ASN A 69 13.63 7.27 7.83
N VAL A 70 13.76 6.99 9.13
CA VAL A 70 14.67 5.99 9.70
C VAL A 70 13.92 5.30 10.82
N LEU A 71 13.80 3.96 10.76
CA LEU A 71 13.17 3.21 11.83
C LEU A 71 14.14 2.96 12.99
N PRO A 72 13.62 2.88 14.23
CA PRO A 72 14.42 2.50 15.38
C PRO A 72 15.01 1.08 15.23
N GLU A 73 16.29 0.91 15.56
CA GLU A 73 16.99 -0.38 15.44
C GLU A 73 16.29 -1.51 16.20
N LYS A 74 15.70 -1.22 17.37
CA LYS A 74 14.91 -2.19 18.15
C LYS A 74 13.73 -2.82 17.39
N ILE A 75 13.24 -2.14 16.35
CA ILE A 75 12.20 -2.64 15.45
C ILE A 75 12.85 -3.42 14.32
N LEU A 76 13.86 -2.83 13.67
CA LEU A 76 14.56 -3.43 12.53
C LEU A 76 15.25 -4.76 12.87
N ALA A 77 15.75 -4.91 14.10
CA ALA A 77 16.33 -6.16 14.60
C ALA A 77 15.33 -7.33 14.67
N LYS A 78 14.02 -7.06 14.59
CA LYS A 78 12.95 -8.08 14.56
C LYS A 78 12.49 -8.41 13.15
N CYS A 79 13.05 -7.76 12.14
CA CYS A 79 12.62 -7.84 10.75
C CYS A 79 13.59 -8.68 9.93
N ASP A 80 13.05 -9.57 9.10
CA ASP A 80 13.77 -10.18 8.00
C ASP A 80 14.11 -9.13 6.91
N PRO A 81 15.00 -9.46 5.95
CA PRO A 81 15.42 -8.50 4.92
C PRO A 81 14.27 -7.88 4.11
N ILE A 82 13.22 -8.66 3.81
CA ILE A 82 12.04 -8.16 3.06
C ILE A 82 11.27 -7.15 3.91
N ARG A 83 11.02 -7.46 5.18
CA ARG A 83 10.35 -6.52 6.10
C ARG A 83 11.16 -5.26 6.30
N ARG A 84 12.49 -5.35 6.42
CA ARG A 84 13.38 -4.17 6.48
C ARG A 84 13.23 -3.31 5.23
N GLN A 85 13.27 -3.92 4.03
CA GLN A 85 13.02 -3.22 2.76
C GLN A 85 11.66 -2.52 2.73
N LEU A 86 10.58 -3.20 3.16
CA LEU A 86 9.21 -2.63 3.18
C LEU A 86 9.06 -1.48 4.17
N LEU A 87 9.88 -1.46 5.22
CA LEU A 87 9.94 -0.38 6.19
C LEU A 87 10.85 0.79 5.73
N GLY A 88 11.43 0.72 4.53
CA GLY A 88 12.24 1.78 3.95
C GLY A 88 13.71 1.79 4.40
N ASP A 89 14.15 0.71 5.04
CA ASP A 89 15.55 0.46 5.34
C ASP A 89 16.33 0.08 4.06
N GLY A 90 17.65 0.24 4.08
CA GLY A 90 18.52 -0.05 2.94
C GLY A 90 19.90 -0.49 3.37
N VAL A 91 20.59 -1.24 2.51
CA VAL A 91 21.94 -1.75 2.79
C VAL A 91 22.99 -0.67 2.51
N ASP A 92 22.88 0.00 1.36
CA ASP A 92 23.76 1.09 0.97
C ASP A 92 22.94 2.24 0.33
N ILE A 93 23.40 3.48 0.47
CA ILE A 93 22.79 4.65 -0.18
C ILE A 93 22.83 4.57 -1.72
N LYS A 94 23.81 3.88 -2.30
CA LYS A 94 23.89 3.62 -3.73
C LYS A 94 22.79 2.66 -4.20
N GLY A 95 22.28 1.81 -3.31
CA GLY A 95 21.21 0.86 -3.58
C GLY A 95 19.86 1.50 -3.94
N TRP A 96 19.73 2.83 -3.83
CA TRP A 96 18.57 3.57 -4.34
C TRP A 96 18.67 3.88 -5.84
N TRP A 97 19.89 3.91 -6.40
CA TRP A 97 20.16 4.22 -7.81
C TRP A 97 20.61 2.98 -8.59
N GLN A 98 21.42 2.13 -7.97
CA GLN A 98 22.00 0.91 -8.54
C GLN A 98 21.80 -0.24 -7.55
N PRO A 99 20.57 -0.77 -7.42
CA PRO A 99 20.25 -1.79 -6.42
C PRO A 99 20.97 -3.11 -6.73
N THR A 100 21.59 -3.67 -5.71
CA THR A 100 22.02 -5.07 -5.68
C THR A 100 20.87 -5.96 -5.19
N ASP A 101 21.00 -7.29 -5.28
CA ASP A 101 19.95 -8.20 -4.78
C ASP A 101 19.72 -8.05 -3.27
N ALA A 102 20.75 -7.65 -2.50
CA ALA A 102 20.62 -7.35 -1.07
C ALA A 102 19.78 -6.08 -0.80
N ASP A 103 19.71 -5.14 -1.75
CA ASP A 103 18.89 -3.92 -1.64
C ASP A 103 17.42 -4.15 -2.01
N VAL A 104 17.14 -5.20 -2.77
CA VAL A 104 15.80 -5.54 -3.26
C VAL A 104 15.41 -6.99 -2.97
N PRO A 105 15.51 -7.47 -1.72
CA PRO A 105 15.27 -8.88 -1.38
C PRO A 105 13.86 -9.35 -1.74
N LEU A 106 12.85 -8.46 -1.76
CA LEU A 106 11.51 -8.80 -2.21
C LEU A 106 11.47 -9.18 -3.69
N ARG A 107 12.27 -8.52 -4.55
CA ARG A 107 12.34 -8.85 -5.98
C ARG A 107 12.89 -10.27 -6.15
N THR A 108 14.02 -10.55 -5.51
CA THR A 108 14.67 -11.87 -5.53
C THR A 108 13.73 -12.95 -5.03
N TRP A 109 13.07 -12.71 -3.88
CA TRP A 109 12.09 -13.66 -3.34
C TRP A 109 10.92 -13.92 -4.29
N ILE A 110 10.38 -12.89 -4.96
CA ILE A 110 9.31 -13.07 -5.95
C ILE A 110 9.78 -13.94 -7.11
N GLN A 111 10.97 -13.68 -7.66
CA GLN A 111 11.53 -14.45 -8.78
C GLN A 111 11.71 -15.93 -8.40
N GLU A 112 12.24 -16.20 -7.21
CA GLU A 112 12.45 -17.56 -6.72
C GLU A 112 11.14 -18.32 -6.44
N ASN A 113 10.11 -17.62 -5.94
CA ASN A 113 8.88 -18.27 -5.47
C ASN A 113 7.73 -18.22 -6.49
N ARG A 114 7.79 -17.33 -7.48
CA ARG A 114 6.73 -17.11 -8.49
C ARG A 114 7.25 -17.15 -9.94
N GLY A 115 8.56 -17.27 -10.15
CA GLY A 115 9.17 -17.20 -11.48
C GLY A 115 9.31 -15.77 -12.00
N ASP A 116 9.79 -15.64 -13.24
CA ASP A 116 10.06 -14.35 -13.90
C ASP A 116 8.81 -13.71 -14.54
N GLU A 117 7.65 -14.37 -14.49
CA GLU A 117 6.38 -13.76 -14.88
C GLU A 117 5.98 -12.70 -13.85
N LEU A 118 6.43 -11.46 -14.07
CA LEU A 118 5.88 -10.32 -13.37
C LEU A 118 4.38 -10.24 -13.72
N PRO A 119 3.49 -10.13 -12.72
CA PRO A 119 2.08 -9.92 -13.01
C PRO A 119 1.94 -8.69 -13.89
N ILE A 120 1.37 -8.88 -15.08
CA ILE A 120 1.08 -7.80 -16.02
C ILE A 120 -0.06 -6.98 -15.38
N TRP A 121 0.29 -5.96 -14.60
CA TRP A 121 -0.68 -5.02 -14.06
C TRP A 121 -1.19 -4.15 -15.20
N GLY A 122 -2.34 -4.49 -15.79
CA GLY A 122 -3.01 -3.61 -16.75
C GLY A 122 -3.41 -4.19 -18.10
N ASN A 123 -3.45 -5.51 -18.30
CA ASN A 123 -4.21 -6.07 -19.43
C ASN A 123 -5.70 -6.12 -19.06
N THR A 124 -6.37 -4.98 -19.20
CA THR A 124 -7.84 -4.86 -19.32
C THR A 124 -8.17 -3.94 -20.48
#